data_AF-A0A3M1VA37-F1
#
_entry.id   AF-A0A3M1VA37-F1
#
_cell.length_a   1.000
_cell.length_b   1.000
_cell.length_c   1.000
_cell.angle_alpha   90.00
_cell.angle_beta   90.00
_cell.angle_gamma   90.00
#
_symmetry.space_group_name_H-M   'P 1'
#
loop_
_entity.id
_entity.type
_entity.pdbx_description
1 polymer ?
#
loop_
_entity_poly.entity_id
_entity_poly.type
_entity_poly.pdbx_seq_one_letter_code
_entity_poly.pdbx_strand_id
1 'polypeptide(L)'
;MRFRSRCGNADDLRREGLGWCRRKAATTPSAEVLVRHARWWRSAGRERPEVGCNCHGAVKHTEGCRSRVEVRPVGGGLRGPGRVGVVGCALRIGPDRLAGAEKEQRMADEGRMDAGQLIEFIRFIELRSKRKRTALRDMVEAAHLDEEGIQTEYVLQAIEEREAVAQTIVAPGFAMPHALLSEWPGRCRIVIGRSRDGIDYGAASGERVHLVVLLLIGREGESQYMAILRSLADLFVTEEFRRDLIESDDIRGLERRLREELGLIGPGGRLADVPRISVRFAEQAVQLADALSADAVMVVVDRSVYVPWEILRGLPRKLIVVTKERDETHREESTTTLSTVHMLDLPQQELSVSDRAKLGLLMAGMEGLLGADGTQIVTIIASDGRTLDSIQWMRAQSPLRWLLRANIHRKLIRSGVLLRVLTIAHELAVEGREGRPVGTLFVIGDTNTVRKYAQQMVLNPFKGFSRKLRNILDPSITETIKEFAQIDGGFIVRADGTVESAGTYLSVGARSNLQVPAGLGARHRSAAAITSVTRALAVVVSSSTRRITVFGKGRVVFSLEPTKGADRVGL
;
A
#
# COMPACT_ATOMS: atom_id res chain seq x y z
N MET A 1 17.49 15.34 -71.24
CA MET A 1 17.23 13.93 -71.62
C MET A 1 16.66 13.17 -70.43
N ARG A 2 15.54 12.48 -70.61
CA ARG A 2 14.98 11.54 -69.62
C ARG A 2 15.93 10.35 -69.46
N PHE A 3 16.09 9.82 -68.25
CA PHE A 3 16.12 8.37 -68.04
C PHE A 3 15.66 8.00 -66.61
N ARG A 4 14.81 6.98 -66.54
CA ARG A 4 14.21 6.34 -65.36
C ARG A 4 15.09 5.17 -64.86
N SER A 5 14.77 4.73 -63.64
CA SER A 5 15.12 3.45 -62.98
C SER A 5 16.53 3.41 -62.36
N ARG A 6 16.75 2.93 -61.14
CA ARG A 6 16.27 1.70 -60.51
C ARG A 6 16.20 1.82 -58.97
N CYS A 7 15.27 1.06 -58.37
CA CYS A 7 15.36 0.66 -56.97
C CYS A 7 16.61 -0.21 -56.74
N GLY A 8 17.31 0.06 -55.64
CA GLY A 8 18.42 -0.75 -55.13
C GLY A 8 18.66 -0.43 -53.66
N ASN A 9 18.27 -1.38 -52.82
CA ASN A 9 18.64 -1.64 -51.43
C ASN A 9 18.75 -0.49 -50.43
N ALA A 10 17.75 -0.45 -49.54
CA ALA A 10 17.85 0.11 -48.21
C ALA A 10 18.61 -0.88 -47.31
N ASP A 11 19.93 -0.80 -47.34
CA ASP A 11 20.81 -1.17 -46.24
C ASP A 11 22.08 -0.34 -46.44
N ASP A 12 22.57 0.27 -45.36
CA ASP A 12 23.71 1.19 -45.31
C ASP A 12 23.52 2.59 -45.90
N LEU A 13 22.77 3.44 -45.19
CA LEU A 13 23.22 4.81 -44.88
C LEU A 13 22.55 5.31 -43.57
N ARG A 14 23.33 5.21 -42.48
CA ARG A 14 23.46 6.18 -41.38
C ARG A 14 22.18 6.43 -40.56
N ARG A 15 22.05 5.87 -39.35
CA ARG A 15 22.96 6.10 -38.20
C ARG A 15 23.58 7.50 -38.27
N GLU A 16 22.73 8.51 -38.12
CA GLU A 16 22.97 9.87 -37.61
C GLU A 16 21.83 10.77 -38.11
N GLY A 17 20.76 10.92 -37.31
CA GLY A 17 19.61 11.75 -37.70
C GLY A 17 18.33 11.55 -36.87
N LEU A 18 18.25 10.52 -36.04
CA LEU A 18 17.11 10.27 -35.13
C LEU A 18 17.37 10.71 -33.67
N GLY A 19 18.44 11.47 -33.44
CA GLY A 19 18.85 11.92 -32.10
C GLY A 19 18.17 13.19 -31.58
N TRP A 20 17.38 13.90 -32.40
CA TRP A 20 16.89 15.24 -32.04
C TRP A 20 15.37 15.43 -32.02
N CYS A 21 14.56 14.49 -32.55
CA CYS A 21 13.10 14.61 -32.57
C CYS A 21 12.34 13.76 -31.53
N ARG A 22 13.03 13.07 -30.61
CA ARG A 22 12.38 12.27 -29.53
C ARG A 22 12.40 12.90 -28.13
N ARG A 23 12.78 14.18 -28.00
CA ARG A 23 12.87 14.85 -26.69
C ARG A 23 11.85 15.97 -26.43
N LYS A 24 10.82 16.13 -27.26
CA LYS A 24 9.73 17.11 -27.02
C LYS A 24 8.32 16.59 -27.37
N ALA A 25 8.02 15.35 -27.03
CA ALA A 25 6.66 14.79 -27.15
C ALA A 25 6.24 14.02 -25.89
N ALA A 26 6.69 14.47 -24.72
CA ALA A 26 6.37 13.87 -23.43
C ALA A 26 6.04 14.96 -22.40
N THR A 27 5.08 15.85 -22.72
CA THR A 27 4.45 16.76 -21.75
C THR A 27 3.14 17.33 -22.33
N THR A 28 2.12 16.49 -22.61
CA THR A 28 0.72 16.94 -22.71
C THR A 28 -0.27 15.75 -22.69
N PRO A 29 -1.30 15.72 -21.82
CA PRO A 29 -2.20 14.55 -21.66
C PRO A 29 -3.28 14.40 -22.75
N SER A 30 -3.32 15.27 -23.76
CA SER A 30 -4.43 15.35 -24.73
C SER A 30 -4.18 14.59 -26.05
N ALA A 31 -3.06 13.88 -26.20
CA ALA A 31 -2.72 13.16 -27.43
C ALA A 31 -3.10 11.66 -27.43
N GLU A 32 -3.36 11.03 -26.28
CA GLU A 32 -3.69 9.59 -26.24
C GLU A 32 -5.14 9.27 -26.67
N VAL A 33 -6.06 10.22 -26.55
CA VAL A 33 -7.47 10.03 -26.96
C VAL A 33 -7.61 9.96 -28.49
N LEU A 34 -6.74 10.65 -29.25
CA LEU A 34 -6.73 10.62 -30.71
C LEU A 34 -6.09 9.36 -31.32
N VAL A 35 -5.22 8.67 -30.57
CA VAL A 35 -4.54 7.45 -31.07
C VAL A 35 -5.40 6.19 -30.89
N ARG A 36 -6.30 6.16 -29.89
CA ARG A 36 -7.26 5.05 -29.73
C ARG A 36 -8.37 5.05 -30.79
N HIS A 37 -8.84 6.22 -31.23
CA HIS A 37 -9.84 6.32 -32.30
C HIS A 37 -9.31 5.91 -33.69
N ALA A 38 -8.00 6.09 -33.94
CA ALA A 38 -7.37 5.74 -35.22
C ALA A 38 -7.02 4.24 -35.37
N ARG A 39 -7.00 3.46 -34.27
CA ARG A 39 -6.76 2.00 -34.33
C ARG A 39 -8.03 1.19 -34.60
N TRP A 40 -9.20 1.70 -34.20
CA TRP A 40 -10.48 1.05 -34.49
C TRP A 40 -10.84 1.14 -35.99
N TRP A 41 -10.54 2.28 -36.63
CA TRP A 41 -10.81 2.55 -38.05
C TRP A 41 -9.97 1.77 -39.08
N ARG A 42 -8.92 1.04 -38.68
CA ARG A 42 -8.15 0.16 -39.59
C ARG A 42 -8.72 -1.25 -39.73
N SER A 43 -9.70 -1.62 -38.91
CA SER A 43 -10.29 -2.98 -38.91
C SER A 43 -11.57 -3.12 -39.75
N ALA A 44 -12.15 -2.00 -40.21
CA ALA A 44 -13.35 -1.98 -41.05
C ALA A 44 -13.03 -1.29 -42.38
N GLY A 45 -12.67 -2.07 -43.41
CA GLY A 45 -12.24 -1.55 -44.71
C GLY A 45 -13.33 -0.77 -45.46
N ARG A 46 -13.42 0.54 -45.23
CA ARG A 46 -14.24 1.48 -46.01
C ARG A 46 -13.49 2.81 -46.24
N GLU A 47 -13.79 3.42 -47.38
CA GLU A 47 -13.12 4.61 -47.94
C GLU A 47 -13.20 5.85 -47.04
N ARG A 48 -12.20 6.74 -47.20
CA ARG A 48 -12.03 7.99 -46.43
C ARG A 48 -13.15 9.01 -46.71
N PRO A 49 -13.71 9.69 -45.71
CA PRO A 49 -14.29 11.01 -45.92
C PRO A 49 -13.35 12.12 -45.45
N GLU A 50 -13.31 13.21 -46.21
CA GLU A 50 -12.66 14.47 -45.84
C GLU A 50 -13.33 15.06 -44.60
N VAL A 51 -12.54 15.33 -43.54
CA VAL A 51 -13.04 16.01 -42.34
C VAL A 51 -12.74 17.50 -42.47
N GLY A 52 -13.73 18.25 -42.95
CA GLY A 52 -13.85 19.68 -42.71
C GLY A 52 -14.35 19.91 -41.28
N CYS A 53 -13.58 20.64 -40.47
CA CYS A 53 -13.95 20.99 -39.10
C CYS A 53 -15.00 22.12 -39.11
N ASN A 54 -16.25 21.80 -38.81
CA ASN A 54 -17.33 22.79 -38.72
C ASN A 54 -17.70 23.00 -37.24
N CYS A 55 -17.12 24.01 -36.61
CA CYS A 55 -17.40 24.39 -35.23
C CYS A 55 -18.54 25.41 -35.19
N HIS A 56 -19.80 24.96 -35.18
CA HIS A 56 -20.97 25.76 -34.76
C HIS A 56 -22.00 24.82 -34.13
N GLY A 57 -22.20 24.90 -32.81
CA GLY A 57 -23.29 24.19 -32.14
C GLY A 57 -23.15 24.14 -30.62
N ALA A 58 -24.04 24.86 -29.93
CA ALA A 58 -24.40 24.76 -28.51
C ALA A 58 -23.51 25.50 -27.48
N VAL A 59 -23.56 26.84 -27.52
CA VAL A 59 -23.68 27.65 -26.30
C VAL A 59 -25.17 27.99 -26.15
N LYS A 60 -25.81 27.55 -25.07
CA LYS A 60 -27.06 28.13 -24.57
C LYS A 60 -26.94 28.32 -23.06
N HIS A 61 -27.23 29.56 -22.65
CA HIS A 61 -27.32 30.10 -21.29
C HIS A 61 -26.03 30.29 -20.51
N THR A 62 -25.48 31.51 -20.59
CA THR A 62 -25.48 32.47 -19.46
C THR A 62 -25.16 33.86 -20.00
N GLU A 63 -26.05 34.81 -19.78
CA GLU A 63 -25.86 36.23 -20.09
C GLU A 63 -24.81 36.86 -19.16
N GLY A 64 -24.03 37.81 -19.70
CA GLY A 64 -23.35 38.84 -18.90
C GLY A 64 -21.83 38.75 -18.80
N CYS A 65 -21.10 39.17 -19.84
CA CYS A 65 -19.89 40.00 -19.67
C CYS A 65 -19.38 40.56 -21.01
N ARG A 66 -19.33 41.90 -21.14
CA ARG A 66 -18.69 42.61 -22.25
C ARG A 66 -17.25 42.95 -21.86
N SER A 67 -16.26 42.63 -22.69
CA SER A 67 -15.12 43.54 -23.00
C SER A 67 -14.20 42.99 -24.10
N ARG A 68 -13.73 43.91 -24.95
CA ARG A 68 -12.90 43.76 -26.16
C ARG A 68 -11.45 43.32 -25.84
N VAL A 69 -10.83 42.58 -26.75
CA VAL A 69 -9.37 42.39 -26.81
C VAL A 69 -8.85 43.01 -28.11
N GLU A 70 -7.99 44.02 -28.00
CA GLU A 70 -7.19 44.57 -29.11
C GLU A 70 -5.88 43.80 -29.25
N VAL A 71 -5.44 43.58 -30.50
CA VAL A 71 -4.13 42.98 -30.83
C VAL A 71 -3.33 43.98 -31.66
N ARG A 72 -2.11 44.32 -31.23
CA ARG A 72 -1.13 45.06 -32.03
C ARG A 72 0.01 44.14 -32.47
N PRO A 73 0.49 44.22 -33.73
CA PRO A 73 1.65 43.45 -34.19
C PRO A 73 2.96 44.20 -33.93
N VAL A 74 4.00 43.47 -33.53
CA VAL A 74 5.40 43.95 -33.54
C VAL A 74 6.08 43.34 -34.76
N GLY A 75 6.54 44.19 -35.69
CA GLY A 75 7.24 43.81 -36.92
C GLY A 75 8.77 43.87 -36.79
N GLY A 76 9.46 43.25 -37.76
CA GLY A 76 10.91 43.41 -37.99
C GLY A 76 11.55 42.16 -38.58
N GLY A 77 11.74 42.12 -39.91
CA GLY A 77 11.99 40.90 -40.67
C GLY A 77 13.46 40.47 -40.84
N LEU A 78 13.63 39.19 -41.21
CA LEU A 78 14.77 38.64 -41.94
C LEU A 78 14.27 37.49 -42.85
N ARG A 79 14.73 37.48 -44.11
CA ARG A 79 14.31 36.56 -45.20
C ARG A 79 15.14 35.26 -45.19
N GLY A 80 14.50 34.12 -45.47
CA GLY A 80 15.11 32.83 -45.81
C GLY A 80 14.06 31.70 -45.90
N PRO A 81 14.16 30.73 -46.83
CA PRO A 81 13.06 29.80 -47.09
C PRO A 81 13.04 28.64 -46.08
N GLY A 82 11.84 28.32 -45.59
CA GLY A 82 11.53 26.99 -45.04
C GLY A 82 11.55 26.84 -43.51
N ARG A 83 10.69 27.58 -42.79
CA ARG A 83 10.13 27.10 -41.50
C ARG A 83 8.65 27.43 -41.43
N VAL A 84 7.81 26.40 -41.37
CA VAL A 84 6.40 26.53 -41.00
C VAL A 84 6.36 26.84 -39.50
N GLY A 85 6.09 28.11 -39.16
CA GLY A 85 5.85 28.52 -37.78
C GLY A 85 4.44 28.10 -37.37
N VAL A 86 4.33 27.20 -36.40
CA VAL A 86 3.07 27.01 -35.68
C VAL A 86 2.85 28.26 -34.83
N VAL A 87 1.88 29.10 -35.23
CA VAL A 87 1.38 30.18 -34.38
C VAL A 87 0.55 29.52 -33.27
N GLY A 88 1.19 29.22 -32.15
CA GLY A 88 0.51 28.79 -30.94
C GLY A 88 -0.32 29.95 -30.39
N CYS A 89 -1.64 29.87 -30.56
CA CYS A 89 -2.57 30.75 -29.84
C CYS A 89 -2.56 30.31 -28.37
N ALA A 90 -1.73 30.95 -27.54
CA ALA A 90 -1.72 30.71 -26.11
C ALA A 90 -2.97 31.34 -25.49
N LEU A 91 -4.02 30.53 -25.27
CA LEU A 91 -5.08 30.90 -24.35
C LEU A 91 -4.46 30.99 -22.95
N ARG A 92 -4.23 32.22 -22.47
CA ARG A 92 -3.97 32.43 -21.04
C ARG A 92 -5.27 32.22 -20.27
N ILE A 93 -5.47 31.00 -19.81
CA ILE A 93 -6.49 30.71 -18.79
C ILE A 93 -5.91 31.21 -17.47
N GLY A 94 -6.51 32.26 -16.91
CA GLY A 94 -6.12 32.79 -15.60
C GLY A 94 -6.37 31.78 -14.48
N PRO A 95 -5.62 31.89 -13.36
CA PRO A 95 -5.64 30.92 -12.25
C PRO A 95 -7.04 30.67 -11.64
N ASP A 96 -7.97 31.61 -11.78
CA ASP A 96 -9.32 31.49 -11.22
C ASP A 96 -10.22 30.48 -11.95
N ARG A 97 -9.93 30.12 -13.20
CA ARG A 97 -10.73 29.14 -13.97
C ARG A 97 -10.29 27.69 -13.79
N LEU A 98 -9.03 27.46 -13.42
CA LEU A 98 -8.54 26.12 -13.04
C LEU A 98 -9.10 25.71 -11.67
N ALA A 99 -9.23 26.66 -10.74
CA ALA A 99 -9.83 26.43 -9.44
C ALA A 99 -11.33 26.03 -9.52
N GLY A 100 -12.07 26.50 -10.54
CA GLY A 100 -13.48 26.16 -10.76
C GLY A 100 -13.69 24.75 -11.31
N ALA A 101 -12.89 24.34 -12.30
CA ALA A 101 -12.93 22.99 -12.87
C ALA A 101 -12.40 21.94 -11.87
N GLU A 102 -11.38 22.27 -11.08
CA GLU A 102 -10.91 21.41 -9.98
C GLU A 102 -11.92 21.31 -8.83
N LYS A 103 -12.76 22.34 -8.60
CA LYS A 103 -13.86 22.30 -7.61
C LYS A 103 -15.02 21.44 -8.06
N GLU A 104 -15.45 21.55 -9.33
CA GLU A 104 -16.53 20.69 -9.86
C GLU A 104 -16.11 19.22 -9.93
N GLN A 105 -14.84 18.95 -10.25
CA GLN A 105 -14.30 17.59 -10.28
C GLN A 105 -14.04 17.04 -8.86
N ARG A 106 -13.62 17.87 -7.89
CA ARG A 106 -13.54 17.50 -6.47
C ARG A 106 -14.91 17.27 -5.83
N MET A 107 -15.94 18.06 -6.17
CA MET A 107 -17.31 17.82 -5.70
C MET A 107 -17.94 16.56 -6.32
N ALA A 108 -17.50 16.14 -7.52
CA ALA A 108 -17.89 14.87 -8.12
C ALA A 108 -17.17 13.65 -7.50
N ASP A 109 -15.94 13.82 -6.99
CA ASP A 109 -15.15 12.77 -6.32
C ASP A 109 -15.44 12.67 -4.80
N GLU A 110 -15.87 13.76 -4.14
CA GLU A 110 -16.22 13.82 -2.71
C GLU A 110 -17.50 13.04 -2.35
N GLY A 111 -18.27 12.59 -3.35
CA GLY A 111 -19.55 11.88 -3.17
C GLY A 111 -19.49 10.36 -3.33
N ARG A 112 -18.34 9.76 -3.68
CA ARG A 112 -18.22 8.30 -3.79
C ARG A 112 -17.72 7.72 -2.47
N MET A 113 -18.63 7.17 -1.68
CA MET A 113 -18.22 6.22 -0.64
C MET A 113 -17.70 4.96 -1.29
N ASP A 114 -16.54 4.51 -0.84
CA ASP A 114 -16.05 3.18 -1.13
C ASP A 114 -16.98 2.15 -0.46
N ALA A 115 -17.44 1.16 -1.21
CA ALA A 115 -18.35 0.13 -0.69
C ALA A 115 -17.73 -0.67 0.46
N GLY A 116 -16.38 -0.68 0.55
CA GLY A 116 -15.62 -1.16 1.71
C GLY A 116 -15.87 -0.43 3.02
N GLN A 117 -16.15 0.88 2.97
CA GLN A 117 -16.43 1.69 4.15
C GLN A 117 -17.85 1.46 4.70
N LEU A 118 -18.77 0.95 3.87
CA LEU A 118 -20.15 0.68 4.28
C LEU A 118 -20.25 -0.51 5.23
N ILE A 119 -19.32 -1.48 5.14
CA ILE A 119 -19.36 -2.72 5.92
C ILE A 119 -19.38 -2.49 7.43
N GLU A 120 -18.66 -1.48 7.92
CA GLU A 120 -18.60 -1.18 9.36
C GLU A 120 -19.98 -0.83 9.93
N PHE A 121 -20.91 -0.37 9.09
CA PHE A 121 -22.26 0.02 9.45
C PHE A 121 -23.31 -1.07 9.21
N ILE A 122 -22.91 -2.25 8.69
CA ILE A 122 -23.82 -3.34 8.36
C ILE A 122 -24.04 -4.25 9.57
N ARG A 123 -25.30 -4.61 9.80
CA ARG A 123 -25.75 -5.66 10.72
C ARG A 123 -26.58 -6.68 9.95
N PHE A 124 -26.56 -7.92 10.40
CA PHE A 124 -27.25 -9.03 9.74
C PHE A 124 -28.20 -9.73 10.70
N ILE A 125 -29.41 -10.06 10.24
CA ILE A 125 -30.39 -10.80 11.04
C ILE A 125 -31.20 -11.81 10.23
N GLU A 126 -31.68 -12.86 10.91
CA GLU A 126 -32.73 -13.74 10.39
C GLU A 126 -34.10 -13.21 10.79
N LEU A 127 -34.94 -12.96 9.79
CA LEU A 127 -36.32 -12.52 9.93
C LEU A 127 -37.25 -13.73 10.01
N ARG A 128 -37.86 -13.91 11.17
CA ARG A 128 -38.85 -14.97 11.42
C ARG A 128 -40.27 -14.53 11.15
N SER A 129 -40.53 -13.23 11.17
CA SER A 129 -41.89 -12.73 10.95
C SER A 129 -42.33 -12.87 9.49
N LYS A 130 -43.61 -13.21 9.29
CA LYS A 130 -44.27 -13.28 7.99
C LYS A 130 -44.95 -11.97 7.58
N ARG A 131 -44.94 -10.95 8.46
CA ARG A 131 -45.61 -9.66 8.23
C ARG A 131 -44.60 -8.52 8.21
N LYS A 132 -44.76 -7.62 7.24
CA LYS A 132 -43.92 -6.44 7.01
C LYS A 132 -43.59 -5.63 8.27
N ARG A 133 -44.60 -5.08 8.97
CA ARG A 133 -44.38 -4.16 10.12
C ARG A 133 -43.58 -4.80 11.25
N THR A 134 -43.82 -6.08 11.53
CA THR A 134 -43.05 -6.84 12.53
C THR A 134 -41.62 -7.14 12.05
N ALA A 135 -41.42 -7.47 10.77
CA ALA A 135 -40.07 -7.68 10.24
C ALA A 135 -39.24 -6.38 10.27
N LEU A 136 -39.85 -5.23 9.97
CA LEU A 136 -39.21 -3.93 10.11
C LEU A 136 -38.86 -3.61 11.56
N ARG A 137 -39.73 -3.97 12.53
CA ARG A 137 -39.43 -3.83 13.95
C ARG A 137 -38.20 -4.63 14.36
N ASP A 138 -38.13 -5.92 13.97
CA ASP A 138 -36.96 -6.76 14.24
C ASP A 138 -35.66 -6.14 13.69
N MET A 139 -35.72 -5.52 12.50
CA MET A 139 -34.57 -4.83 11.89
C MET A 139 -34.18 -3.55 12.63
N VAL A 140 -35.15 -2.75 13.08
CA VAL A 140 -34.88 -1.53 13.85
C VAL A 140 -34.28 -1.87 15.21
N GLU A 141 -34.76 -2.92 15.88
CA GLU A 141 -34.18 -3.39 17.14
C GLU A 141 -32.73 -3.87 16.94
N ALA A 142 -32.44 -4.60 15.86
CA ALA A 142 -31.08 -5.00 15.50
C ALA A 142 -30.15 -3.84 15.11
N ALA A 143 -30.73 -2.67 14.81
CA ALA A 143 -29.96 -1.46 14.58
C ALA A 143 -29.42 -0.85 15.88
N HIS A 144 -29.88 -1.28 17.06
CA HIS A 144 -29.41 -0.81 18.38
C HIS A 144 -29.33 0.72 18.50
N LEU A 145 -30.30 1.45 17.93
CA LEU A 145 -30.36 2.91 18.03
C LEU A 145 -30.91 3.39 19.37
N ASP A 146 -31.55 2.50 20.13
CA ASP A 146 -31.99 2.72 21.50
C ASP A 146 -30.82 2.96 22.47
N GLU A 147 -29.68 2.29 22.25
CA GLU A 147 -28.41 2.56 22.95
C GLU A 147 -27.88 3.97 22.67
N GLU A 148 -28.28 4.56 21.54
CA GLU A 148 -27.97 5.94 21.13
C GLU A 148 -29.09 6.94 21.48
N GLY A 149 -30.11 6.50 22.24
CA GLY A 149 -31.20 7.33 22.74
C GLY A 149 -32.38 7.51 21.76
N ILE A 150 -32.41 6.78 20.65
CA ILE A 150 -33.46 6.89 19.62
C ILE A 150 -34.50 5.78 19.81
N GLN A 151 -35.77 6.17 19.94
CA GLN A 151 -36.86 5.23 20.19
C GLN A 151 -37.24 4.43 18.94
N THR A 152 -37.43 3.12 19.09
CA THR A 152 -37.85 2.20 18.02
C THR A 152 -39.10 2.67 17.27
N GLU A 153 -40.10 3.19 17.98
CA GLU A 153 -41.36 3.62 17.36
C GLU A 153 -41.20 4.88 16.49
N TYR A 154 -40.30 5.79 16.86
CA TYR A 154 -39.96 6.95 16.05
C TYR A 154 -39.34 6.52 14.71
N VAL A 155 -38.40 5.56 14.75
CA VAL A 155 -37.76 5.02 13.54
C VAL A 155 -38.78 4.30 12.65
N LEU A 156 -39.67 3.50 13.25
CA LEU A 156 -40.73 2.80 12.51
C LEU A 156 -41.69 3.77 11.83
N GLN A 157 -42.10 4.83 12.53
CA GLN A 157 -42.97 5.86 11.95
C GLN A 157 -42.29 6.54 10.76
N ALA A 158 -41.01 6.90 10.86
CA ALA A 158 -40.27 7.52 9.76
C ALA A 158 -40.17 6.61 8.52
N ILE A 159 -40.02 5.30 8.71
CA ILE A 159 -40.03 4.32 7.61
C ILE A 159 -41.43 4.25 6.97
N GLU A 160 -42.49 4.21 7.78
CA GLU A 160 -43.87 4.11 7.28
C GLU A 160 -44.32 5.35 6.51
N GLU A 161 -43.97 6.54 6.99
CA GLU A 161 -44.21 7.81 6.28
C GLU A 161 -43.53 7.81 4.91
N ARG A 162 -42.31 7.27 4.83
CA ARG A 162 -41.57 7.16 3.57
C ARG A 162 -42.20 6.16 2.60
N GLU A 163 -42.66 5.01 3.12
CA GLU A 163 -43.29 3.96 2.33
C GLU A 163 -44.72 4.28 1.87
N ALA A 164 -45.44 5.14 2.60
CA ALA A 164 -46.77 5.62 2.20
C ALA A 164 -46.72 6.40 0.88
N VAL A 165 -45.58 7.04 0.58
CA VAL A 165 -45.35 7.76 -0.68
C VAL A 165 -45.08 6.78 -1.83
N ALA A 166 -44.27 5.75 -1.60
CA ALA A 166 -43.94 4.75 -2.61
C ALA A 166 -43.45 3.45 -1.95
N GLN A 167 -43.86 2.31 -2.50
CA GLN A 167 -43.33 1.02 -2.07
C GLN A 167 -41.82 0.93 -2.28
N THR A 168 -41.13 0.29 -1.34
CA THR A 168 -39.67 0.13 -1.33
C THR A 168 -39.23 -1.23 -1.87
N ILE A 169 -40.13 -1.94 -2.56
CA ILE A 169 -39.79 -3.16 -3.30
C ILE A 169 -39.02 -2.73 -4.55
N VAL A 170 -37.77 -3.19 -4.65
CA VAL A 170 -36.85 -2.79 -5.73
C VAL A 170 -36.82 -3.84 -6.84
N ALA A 171 -36.92 -5.11 -6.46
CA ALA A 171 -36.93 -6.26 -7.38
C ALA A 171 -37.77 -7.41 -6.78
N PRO A 172 -38.17 -8.42 -7.58
CA PRO A 172 -38.80 -9.63 -7.06
C PRO A 172 -38.02 -10.22 -5.88
N GLY A 173 -38.72 -10.48 -4.77
CA GLY A 173 -38.10 -11.03 -3.55
C GLY A 173 -37.22 -10.07 -2.73
N PHE A 174 -37.07 -8.80 -3.14
CA PHE A 174 -36.12 -7.86 -2.54
C PHE A 174 -36.69 -6.46 -2.26
N ALA A 175 -36.54 -5.98 -1.04
CA ALA A 175 -36.96 -4.65 -0.62
C ALA A 175 -35.82 -3.85 0.04
N MET A 176 -35.84 -2.52 -0.15
CA MET A 176 -34.84 -1.60 0.39
C MET A 176 -35.50 -0.41 1.12
N PRO A 177 -36.15 -0.65 2.28
CA PRO A 177 -36.72 0.41 3.10
C PRO A 177 -35.63 1.36 3.59
N HIS A 178 -35.95 2.64 3.67
CA HIS A 178 -34.99 3.67 4.07
C HIS A 178 -35.68 4.85 4.76
N ALA A 179 -34.98 5.48 5.71
CA ALA A 179 -35.51 6.65 6.42
C ALA A 179 -34.40 7.64 6.81
N LEU A 180 -34.73 8.93 6.78
CA LEU A 180 -33.93 10.00 7.37
C LEU A 180 -34.42 10.25 8.80
N LEU A 181 -33.51 10.20 9.76
CA LEU A 181 -33.78 10.34 11.20
C LEU A 181 -33.20 11.67 11.68
N SER A 182 -34.05 12.69 11.73
CA SER A 182 -33.66 14.05 12.16
C SER A 182 -33.18 14.11 13.62
N GLU A 183 -33.67 13.21 14.48
CA GLU A 183 -33.29 13.15 15.89
C GLU A 183 -32.00 12.38 16.15
N TRP A 184 -31.51 11.60 15.17
CA TRP A 184 -30.31 10.79 15.32
C TRP A 184 -29.06 11.54 14.82
N PRO A 185 -28.06 11.82 15.68
CA PRO A 185 -26.84 12.51 15.24
C PRO A 185 -25.92 11.63 14.39
N GLY A 186 -26.08 10.31 14.43
CA GLY A 186 -25.19 9.37 13.75
C GLY A 186 -25.18 9.50 12.21
N ARG A 187 -24.17 8.85 11.59
CA ARG A 187 -23.96 8.91 10.14
C ARG A 187 -24.96 8.03 9.38
N CYS A 188 -24.85 6.72 9.52
CA CYS A 188 -25.78 5.76 8.91
C CYS A 188 -25.74 4.40 9.60
N ARG A 189 -26.80 3.61 9.46
CA ARG A 189 -26.87 2.20 9.86
C ARG A 189 -27.54 1.40 8.76
N ILE A 190 -26.98 0.23 8.44
CA ILE A 190 -27.52 -0.68 7.44
C ILE A 190 -27.85 -1.99 8.15
N VAL A 191 -29.06 -2.49 7.96
CA VAL A 191 -29.47 -3.80 8.48
C VAL A 191 -29.93 -4.66 7.32
N ILE A 192 -29.30 -5.82 7.16
CA ILE A 192 -29.63 -6.80 6.12
C ILE A 192 -30.36 -7.95 6.80
N GLY A 193 -31.65 -8.04 6.52
CA GLY A 193 -32.55 -9.07 7.04
C GLY A 193 -32.86 -10.11 5.98
N ARG A 194 -32.68 -11.38 6.32
CA ARG A 194 -33.08 -12.51 5.47
C ARG A 194 -34.27 -13.25 6.06
N SER A 195 -35.27 -13.57 5.25
CA SER A 195 -36.33 -14.51 5.59
C SER A 195 -36.36 -15.70 4.63
N ARG A 196 -36.13 -16.91 5.16
CA ARG A 196 -36.24 -18.15 4.37
C ARG A 196 -37.68 -18.44 3.94
N ASP A 197 -38.64 -18.17 4.83
CA ASP A 197 -40.07 -18.39 4.58
C ASP A 197 -40.72 -17.31 3.72
N GLY A 198 -40.08 -16.15 3.62
CA GLY A 198 -40.58 -14.98 2.90
C GLY A 198 -41.62 -14.18 3.69
N ILE A 199 -41.63 -12.87 3.46
CA ILE A 199 -42.44 -11.88 4.17
C ILE A 199 -43.57 -11.42 3.25
N ASP A 200 -44.79 -11.32 3.79
CA ASP A 200 -45.85 -10.55 3.14
C ASP A 200 -45.49 -9.06 3.21
N TYR A 201 -44.99 -8.52 2.10
CA TYR A 201 -44.56 -7.13 1.97
C TYR A 201 -45.59 -6.26 1.23
N GLY A 202 -46.74 -6.83 0.84
CA GLY A 202 -47.78 -6.13 0.08
C GLY A 202 -47.46 -5.92 -1.40
N ALA A 203 -46.70 -6.84 -2.02
CA ALA A 203 -46.44 -6.82 -3.46
C ALA A 203 -47.73 -7.03 -4.25
N ALA A 204 -47.98 -6.22 -5.28
CA ALA A 204 -49.19 -6.32 -6.11
C ALA A 204 -49.31 -7.68 -6.84
N SER A 205 -48.17 -8.34 -7.09
CA SER A 205 -48.07 -9.68 -7.70
C SER A 205 -48.29 -10.83 -6.69
N GLY A 206 -48.38 -10.54 -5.39
CA GLY A 206 -48.45 -11.57 -4.33
C GLY A 206 -47.12 -12.25 -4.00
N GLU A 207 -46.01 -11.80 -4.60
CA GLU A 207 -44.67 -12.34 -4.32
C GLU A 207 -44.21 -12.02 -2.89
N ARG A 208 -43.51 -12.99 -2.27
CA ARG A 208 -42.94 -12.86 -0.94
C ARG A 208 -41.56 -12.18 -1.03
N VAL A 209 -41.25 -11.32 -0.05
CA VAL A 209 -39.91 -10.72 0.07
C VAL A 209 -39.04 -11.58 0.97
N HIS A 210 -37.88 -11.99 0.48
CA HIS A 210 -36.94 -12.87 1.19
C HIS A 210 -35.70 -12.12 1.69
N LEU A 211 -35.36 -10.98 1.07
CA LEU A 211 -34.23 -10.14 1.45
C LEU A 211 -34.70 -8.70 1.66
N VAL A 212 -34.36 -8.11 2.80
CA VAL A 212 -34.68 -6.72 3.14
C VAL A 212 -33.39 -6.01 3.54
N VAL A 213 -33.08 -4.87 2.91
CA VAL A 213 -31.93 -4.03 3.24
C VAL A 213 -32.44 -2.70 3.77
N LEU A 214 -32.46 -2.55 5.10
CA LEU A 214 -32.89 -1.33 5.77
C LEU A 214 -31.71 -0.34 5.85
N LEU A 215 -31.93 0.87 5.33
CA LEU A 215 -30.97 1.98 5.41
C LEU A 215 -31.52 3.11 6.30
N LEU A 216 -30.86 3.35 7.44
CA LEU A 216 -31.17 4.44 8.35
C LEU A 216 -30.07 5.49 8.26
N ILE A 217 -30.44 6.76 8.10
CA ILE A 217 -29.48 7.85 7.95
C ILE A 217 -29.81 8.95 8.94
N GLY A 218 -28.82 9.33 9.76
CA GLY A 218 -28.94 10.44 10.69
C GLY A 218 -28.37 11.73 10.11
N ARG A 219 -28.29 12.76 10.94
CA ARG A 219 -27.93 14.12 10.53
C ARG A 219 -26.55 14.23 9.88
N GLU A 220 -25.56 13.48 10.36
CA GLU A 220 -24.20 13.51 9.80
C GLU A 220 -24.11 12.88 8.41
N GLY A 221 -25.01 11.96 8.07
CA GLY A 221 -25.02 11.25 6.79
C GLY A 221 -25.95 11.83 5.72
N GLU A 222 -26.72 12.88 6.04
CA GLU A 222 -27.75 13.42 5.16
C GLU A 222 -27.21 13.83 3.78
N SER A 223 -26.04 14.46 3.73
CA SER A 223 -25.38 14.86 2.48
C SER A 223 -24.94 13.68 1.60
N GLN A 224 -24.74 12.51 2.20
CA GLN A 224 -24.28 11.29 1.54
C GLN A 224 -25.44 10.32 1.22
N TYR A 225 -26.66 10.67 1.62
CA TYR A 225 -27.83 9.79 1.56
C TYR A 225 -28.04 9.14 0.20
N MET A 226 -28.09 9.95 -0.86
CA MET A 226 -28.31 9.44 -2.22
C MET A 226 -27.14 8.60 -2.74
N ALA A 227 -25.91 8.90 -2.31
CA ALA A 227 -24.73 8.14 -2.70
C ALA A 227 -24.72 6.74 -2.06
N ILE A 228 -25.07 6.64 -0.77
CA ILE A 228 -25.18 5.36 -0.06
C ILE A 228 -26.32 4.53 -0.66
N LEU A 229 -27.50 5.15 -0.85
CA LEU A 229 -28.66 4.46 -1.41
C LEU A 229 -28.37 3.91 -2.80
N ARG A 230 -27.71 4.69 -3.67
CA ARG A 230 -27.28 4.23 -5.00
C ARG A 230 -26.28 3.09 -4.91
N SER A 231 -25.31 3.18 -4.01
CA SER A 231 -24.29 2.14 -3.84
C SER A 231 -24.91 0.81 -3.39
N LEU A 232 -25.87 0.85 -2.47
CA LEU A 232 -26.63 -0.33 -2.05
C LEU A 232 -27.51 -0.85 -3.19
N ALA A 233 -28.26 0.02 -3.88
CA ALA A 233 -29.06 -0.39 -5.02
C ALA A 233 -28.21 -1.10 -6.09
N ASP A 234 -27.05 -0.51 -6.45
CA ASP A 234 -26.09 -1.05 -7.42
C ASP A 234 -25.52 -2.41 -6.97
N LEU A 235 -25.22 -2.58 -5.67
CA LEU A 235 -24.71 -3.83 -5.10
C LEU A 235 -25.72 -4.99 -5.23
N PHE A 236 -27.00 -4.71 -5.05
CA PHE A 236 -28.05 -5.71 -5.11
C PHE A 236 -28.73 -5.78 -6.48
N VAL A 237 -28.13 -5.27 -7.58
CA VAL A 237 -28.74 -5.28 -8.92
C VAL A 237 -28.91 -6.70 -9.47
N THR A 238 -27.96 -7.59 -9.24
CA THR A 238 -27.94 -8.94 -9.84
C THR A 238 -28.83 -9.92 -9.07
N GLU A 239 -29.69 -10.64 -9.81
CA GLU A 239 -30.59 -11.63 -9.20
C GLU A 239 -29.86 -12.83 -8.61
N GLU A 240 -28.79 -13.25 -9.29
CA GLU A 240 -27.90 -14.34 -8.86
C GLU A 240 -27.32 -14.05 -7.48
N PHE A 241 -26.80 -12.84 -7.26
CA PHE A 241 -26.24 -12.43 -5.98
C PHE A 241 -27.29 -12.42 -4.86
N ARG A 242 -28.48 -11.86 -5.13
CA ARG A 242 -29.59 -11.87 -4.15
C ARG A 242 -29.98 -13.30 -3.77
N ARG A 243 -30.05 -14.21 -4.75
CA ARG A 243 -30.35 -15.62 -4.51
C ARG A 243 -29.29 -16.29 -3.64
N ASP A 244 -28.00 -16.06 -3.90
CA ASP A 244 -26.91 -16.62 -3.10
C ASP A 244 -26.96 -16.18 -1.63
N LEU A 245 -27.35 -14.92 -1.36
CA LEU A 245 -27.55 -14.43 0.01
C LEU A 245 -28.73 -15.11 0.70
N ILE A 246 -29.82 -15.36 -0.03
CA ILE A 246 -31.00 -16.06 0.49
C ILE A 246 -30.66 -17.53 0.79
N GLU A 247 -29.90 -18.19 -0.08
CA GLU A 247 -29.58 -19.62 0.00
C GLU A 247 -28.46 -19.95 0.99
N SER A 248 -27.70 -18.97 1.46
CA SER A 248 -26.60 -19.16 2.42
C SER A 248 -27.02 -19.98 3.66
N ASP A 249 -26.13 -20.77 4.26
CA ASP A 249 -26.52 -21.67 5.37
C ASP A 249 -26.92 -20.91 6.66
N ASP A 250 -26.23 -19.81 6.95
CA ASP A 250 -26.41 -19.01 8.16
C ASP A 250 -26.06 -17.53 7.91
N ILE A 251 -26.25 -16.70 8.94
CA ILE A 251 -25.89 -15.27 8.91
C ILE A 251 -24.41 -15.08 8.54
N ARG A 252 -23.52 -15.96 9.03
CA ARG A 252 -22.08 -15.89 8.73
C ARG A 252 -21.80 -16.16 7.25
N GLY A 253 -22.51 -17.10 6.65
CA GLY A 253 -22.47 -17.39 5.21
C GLY A 253 -22.96 -16.22 4.37
N LEU A 254 -24.03 -15.56 4.79
CA LEU A 254 -24.56 -14.36 4.14
C LEU A 254 -23.58 -13.19 4.25
N GLU A 255 -23.03 -12.92 5.44
CA GLU A 255 -22.02 -11.89 5.67
C GLU A 255 -20.78 -12.12 4.80
N ARG A 256 -20.31 -13.37 4.73
CA ARG A 256 -19.22 -13.78 3.85
C ARG A 256 -19.55 -13.50 2.38
N ARG A 257 -20.72 -13.93 1.89
CA ARG A 257 -21.13 -13.73 0.49
C ARG A 257 -21.27 -12.26 0.11
N LEU A 258 -21.77 -11.42 1.01
CA LEU A 258 -21.81 -9.96 0.81
C LEU A 258 -20.41 -9.37 0.74
N ARG A 259 -19.50 -9.82 1.63
CA ARG A 259 -18.10 -9.41 1.59
C ARG A 259 -17.39 -9.90 0.33
N GLU A 260 -17.75 -11.05 -0.23
CA GLU A 260 -17.24 -11.53 -1.52
C GLU A 260 -17.64 -10.60 -2.67
N GLU A 261 -18.92 -10.23 -2.74
CA GLU A 261 -19.44 -9.33 -3.80
C GLU A 261 -18.88 -7.91 -3.70
N LEU A 262 -18.63 -7.46 -2.47
CA LEU A 262 -17.98 -6.20 -2.18
C LEU A 262 -16.44 -6.25 -2.34
N GLY A 263 -15.85 -7.42 -2.60
CA GLY A 263 -14.40 -7.59 -2.79
C GLY A 263 -13.58 -7.44 -1.50
N LEU A 264 -14.14 -7.82 -0.35
CA LEU A 264 -13.59 -7.59 1.00
C LEU A 264 -13.23 -8.89 1.74
N ILE A 265 -13.82 -10.03 1.36
CA ILE A 265 -13.39 -11.38 1.75
C ILE A 265 -13.61 -12.28 0.54
N GLY A 266 -12.56 -12.81 -0.08
CA GLY A 266 -12.71 -13.98 -0.95
C GLY A 266 -12.82 -15.29 -0.14
N PRO A 267 -13.52 -16.33 -0.62
CA PRO A 267 -13.51 -17.64 0.01
C PRO A 267 -12.12 -18.25 -0.20
N GLY A 268 -11.33 -18.30 0.89
CA GLY A 268 -10.03 -18.95 0.92
C GLY A 268 -9.01 -18.34 -0.04
N GLY A 269 -8.53 -17.12 0.23
CA GLY A 269 -7.28 -16.57 -0.34
C GLY A 269 -7.06 -16.93 -1.81
N ARG A 270 -7.97 -16.45 -2.66
CA ARG A 270 -7.97 -16.66 -4.11
C ARG A 270 -8.07 -15.32 -4.84
N LEU A 271 -7.54 -15.28 -6.07
CA LEU A 271 -7.07 -14.19 -6.94
C LEU A 271 -7.79 -12.82 -6.97
N ALA A 272 -8.96 -12.69 -6.35
CA ALA A 272 -9.84 -11.52 -6.42
C ALA A 272 -9.39 -10.36 -5.51
N ASP A 273 -8.80 -10.65 -4.35
CA ASP A 273 -8.32 -9.63 -3.39
C ASP A 273 -6.94 -9.04 -3.77
N VAL A 274 -6.28 -9.69 -4.73
CA VAL A 274 -4.94 -9.37 -5.19
C VAL A 274 -5.08 -8.67 -6.54
N PRO A 275 -4.60 -7.42 -6.70
CA PRO A 275 -4.71 -6.71 -7.97
C PRO A 275 -4.29 -7.60 -9.14
N ARG A 276 -5.05 -7.60 -10.25
CA ARG A 276 -4.77 -8.47 -11.41
C ARG A 276 -3.33 -8.34 -11.92
N ILE A 277 -2.71 -7.18 -11.74
CA ILE A 277 -1.30 -6.97 -12.06
C ILE A 277 -0.39 -7.79 -11.13
N SER A 278 -0.67 -7.81 -9.83
CA SER A 278 0.10 -8.57 -8.83
C SER A 278 0.13 -10.08 -9.13
N VAL A 279 -0.97 -10.62 -9.65
CA VAL A 279 -1.08 -11.99 -10.18
C VAL A 279 -0.05 -12.22 -11.28
N ARG A 280 0.01 -11.33 -12.28
CA ARG A 280 0.96 -11.43 -13.39
C ARG A 280 2.41 -11.31 -12.91
N PHE A 281 2.66 -10.42 -11.95
CA PHE A 281 3.96 -10.31 -11.30
C PHE A 281 4.36 -11.61 -10.58
N ALA A 282 3.41 -12.26 -9.91
CA ALA A 282 3.63 -13.55 -9.28
C ALA A 282 3.94 -14.68 -10.27
N GLU A 283 3.19 -14.78 -11.37
CA GLU A 283 3.48 -15.73 -12.46
C GLU A 283 4.91 -15.52 -13.01
N GLN A 284 5.28 -14.27 -13.30
CA GLN A 284 6.61 -13.93 -13.83
C GLN A 284 7.74 -14.20 -12.81
N ALA A 285 7.49 -13.97 -11.53
CA ALA A 285 8.46 -14.26 -10.49
C ALA A 285 8.68 -15.76 -10.30
N VAL A 286 7.63 -16.58 -10.41
CA VAL A 286 7.75 -18.05 -10.39
C VAL A 286 8.57 -18.53 -11.59
N GLN A 287 8.27 -18.04 -12.80
CA GLN A 287 9.05 -18.37 -14.01
C GLN A 287 10.52 -17.97 -13.87
N LEU A 288 10.80 -16.77 -13.34
CA LEU A 288 12.17 -16.32 -13.07
C LEU A 288 12.86 -17.19 -12.02
N ALA A 289 12.14 -17.57 -10.97
CA ALA A 289 12.65 -18.45 -9.92
C ALA A 289 12.98 -19.84 -10.47
N ASP A 290 12.18 -20.38 -11.39
CA ASP A 290 12.47 -21.64 -12.08
C ASP A 290 13.72 -21.52 -12.95
N ALA A 291 13.80 -20.48 -13.79
CA ALA A 291 14.91 -20.24 -14.70
C ALA A 291 16.26 -20.06 -13.97
N LEU A 292 16.24 -19.47 -12.78
CA LEU A 292 17.42 -19.24 -11.95
C LEU A 292 17.71 -20.38 -10.98
N SER A 293 16.86 -21.42 -10.92
CA SER A 293 16.91 -22.46 -9.89
C SER A 293 16.94 -21.86 -8.47
N ALA A 294 16.07 -20.89 -8.23
CA ALA A 294 16.01 -20.19 -6.96
C ALA A 294 15.56 -21.11 -5.82
N ASP A 295 16.24 -21.00 -4.69
CA ASP A 295 15.99 -21.79 -3.48
C ASP A 295 14.70 -21.36 -2.76
N ALA A 296 14.31 -20.09 -2.93
CA ALA A 296 13.14 -19.52 -2.30
C ALA A 296 12.50 -18.42 -3.16
N VAL A 297 11.19 -18.29 -2.99
CA VAL A 297 10.43 -17.10 -3.42
C VAL A 297 10.05 -16.31 -2.19
N MET A 298 10.30 -15.00 -2.21
CA MET A 298 9.92 -14.11 -1.11
C MET A 298 8.85 -13.12 -1.59
N VAL A 299 7.81 -12.90 -0.80
CA VAL A 299 6.78 -11.90 -1.07
C VAL A 299 6.75 -10.88 0.04
N VAL A 300 6.75 -9.60 -0.32
CA VAL A 300 6.75 -8.50 0.62
C VAL A 300 5.52 -7.61 0.39
N VAL A 301 4.58 -7.65 1.33
CA VAL A 301 3.28 -6.96 1.30
C VAL A 301 2.93 -6.44 2.69
N ASP A 302 2.17 -5.35 2.81
CA ASP A 302 1.84 -4.79 4.13
C ASP A 302 0.89 -5.72 4.92
N ARG A 303 0.00 -6.46 4.24
CA ARG A 303 -0.92 -7.45 4.84
C ARG A 303 -0.89 -8.78 4.08
N SER A 304 -1.08 -9.89 4.79
CA SER A 304 -1.07 -11.25 4.21
C SER A 304 -2.17 -11.52 3.17
N VAL A 305 -3.30 -10.81 3.23
CA VAL A 305 -4.39 -10.89 2.25
C VAL A 305 -3.93 -10.53 0.82
N TYR A 306 -2.91 -9.69 0.66
CA TYR A 306 -2.41 -9.28 -0.66
C TYR A 306 -1.44 -10.28 -1.30
N VAL A 307 -1.18 -11.42 -0.65
CA VAL A 307 -0.34 -12.47 -1.23
C VAL A 307 -1.17 -13.28 -2.25
N PRO A 308 -0.71 -13.42 -3.51
CA PRO A 308 -1.34 -14.30 -4.50
C PRO A 308 -1.09 -15.79 -4.17
N TRP A 309 -1.80 -16.28 -3.16
CA TRP A 309 -1.63 -17.64 -2.64
C TRP A 309 -1.89 -18.72 -3.68
N GLU A 310 -2.81 -18.53 -4.64
CA GLU A 310 -3.04 -19.52 -5.70
C GLU A 310 -1.79 -19.85 -6.53
N ILE A 311 -0.96 -18.84 -6.79
CA ILE A 311 0.23 -18.99 -7.63
C ILE A 311 1.40 -19.50 -6.79
N LEU A 312 1.47 -19.04 -5.54
CA LEU A 312 2.66 -19.20 -4.71
C LEU A 312 2.56 -20.36 -3.72
N ARG A 313 1.35 -20.83 -3.39
CA ARG A 313 1.14 -22.00 -2.53
C ARG A 313 1.47 -23.26 -3.33
N GLY A 314 2.14 -24.22 -2.69
CA GLY A 314 2.51 -25.49 -3.33
C GLY A 314 3.75 -25.46 -4.23
N LEU A 315 4.48 -24.33 -4.27
CA LEU A 315 5.79 -24.29 -4.91
C LEU A 315 6.72 -25.38 -4.32
N PRO A 316 7.55 -26.06 -5.14
CA PRO A 316 8.48 -27.09 -4.67
C PRO A 316 9.69 -26.51 -3.92
N ARG A 317 9.62 -25.23 -3.52
CA ARG A 317 10.67 -24.43 -2.88
C ARG A 317 10.08 -23.66 -1.72
N LYS A 318 10.93 -23.04 -0.90
CA LYS A 318 10.48 -22.25 0.25
C LYS A 318 9.75 -20.98 -0.23
N LEU A 319 8.59 -20.71 0.36
CA LEU A 319 7.87 -19.45 0.23
C LEU A 319 8.04 -18.65 1.53
N ILE A 320 8.61 -17.46 1.42
CA ILE A 320 8.83 -16.55 2.56
C ILE A 320 7.91 -15.35 2.38
N VAL A 321 6.98 -15.15 3.29
CA VAL A 321 6.05 -14.03 3.27
C VAL A 321 6.45 -13.05 4.37
N VAL A 322 6.67 -11.82 3.96
CA VAL A 322 7.21 -10.75 4.79
C VAL A 322 6.15 -9.65 4.86
N THR A 323 5.57 -9.43 6.04
CA THR A 323 4.36 -8.59 6.18
C THR A 323 4.35 -7.73 7.44
N LYS A 324 3.69 -6.56 7.41
CA LYS A 324 3.59 -5.69 8.59
C LYS A 324 2.52 -6.16 9.56
N GLU A 325 1.45 -6.75 9.03
CA GLU A 325 0.29 -7.20 9.79
C GLU A 325 -0.11 -8.61 9.34
N ARG A 326 -0.35 -9.49 10.30
CA ARG A 326 -0.89 -10.83 10.05
C ARG A 326 -2.40 -10.77 10.17
N ASP A 327 -3.11 -11.24 9.17
CA ASP A 327 -4.56 -11.43 9.26
C ASP A 327 -4.84 -12.67 10.15
N GLU A 328 -5.72 -12.52 11.15
CA GLU A 328 -6.00 -13.56 12.15
C GLU A 328 -6.60 -14.83 11.54
N THR A 329 -7.25 -14.71 10.39
CA THR A 329 -7.86 -15.80 9.60
C THR A 329 -6.88 -16.87 9.12
N HIS A 330 -5.57 -16.58 9.07
CA HIS A 330 -4.56 -17.55 8.63
C HIS A 330 -3.91 -18.34 9.79
N ARG A 331 -4.30 -18.10 11.04
CA ARG A 331 -3.78 -18.87 12.19
C ARG A 331 -4.24 -20.33 12.21
N GLU A 332 -5.43 -20.63 11.70
CA GLU A 332 -6.04 -21.96 11.86
C GLU A 332 -5.69 -22.97 10.74
N GLU A 333 -5.36 -22.51 9.53
CA GLU A 333 -4.92 -23.40 8.43
C GLU A 333 -3.44 -23.83 8.51
N SER A 334 -2.69 -23.27 9.46
CA SER A 334 -1.23 -23.38 9.51
C SER A 334 -0.68 -24.69 10.11
N THR A 335 -1.53 -25.62 10.54
CA THR A 335 -1.06 -26.72 11.41
C THR A 335 -0.77 -28.06 10.74
N THR A 336 -1.10 -28.28 9.46
CA THR A 336 -1.00 -29.66 8.92
C THR A 336 -0.44 -29.86 7.50
N THR A 337 -0.25 -28.83 6.65
CA THR A 337 0.12 -29.10 5.23
C THR A 337 1.18 -28.21 4.56
N LEU A 338 1.81 -27.22 5.23
CA LEU A 338 2.69 -26.25 4.55
C LEU A 338 4.08 -26.10 5.18
N SER A 339 4.90 -27.16 5.14
CA SER A 339 6.30 -27.12 5.64
C SER A 339 7.21 -26.12 4.89
N THR A 340 6.75 -25.56 3.77
CA THR A 340 7.51 -24.65 2.90
C THR A 340 7.13 -23.18 3.05
N VAL A 341 6.07 -22.82 3.78
CA VAL A 341 5.61 -21.42 3.94
C VAL A 341 6.09 -20.85 5.26
N HIS A 342 6.71 -19.67 5.22
CA HIS A 342 7.26 -19.00 6.40
C HIS A 342 6.83 -17.54 6.46
N MET A 343 6.14 -17.15 7.55
CA MET A 343 5.67 -15.77 7.78
C MET A 343 6.66 -14.99 8.67
N LEU A 344 7.06 -13.79 8.24
CA LEU A 344 7.97 -12.89 8.95
C LEU A 344 7.35 -11.51 9.09
N ASP A 345 7.44 -10.93 10.29
CA ASP A 345 6.86 -9.61 10.59
C ASP A 345 7.84 -8.49 10.27
N LEU A 346 7.46 -7.59 9.36
CA LEU A 346 8.16 -6.35 9.10
C LEU A 346 7.91 -5.34 10.23
N PRO A 347 8.94 -4.60 10.62
CA PRO A 347 8.73 -3.43 11.48
C PRO A 347 7.84 -2.40 10.78
N GLN A 348 6.99 -1.72 11.55
CA GLN A 348 6.05 -0.70 11.07
C GLN A 348 6.75 0.59 10.64
N GLN A 349 7.48 0.55 9.53
CA GLN A 349 8.20 1.71 8.99
C GLN A 349 8.05 1.87 7.48
N GLU A 350 8.13 3.11 7.02
CA GLU A 350 8.17 3.44 5.60
C GLU A 350 9.54 3.11 5.01
N LEU A 351 9.69 1.87 4.58
CA LEU A 351 10.90 1.38 3.92
C LEU A 351 10.78 1.51 2.40
N SER A 352 11.90 1.85 1.75
CA SER A 352 12.04 1.75 0.29
C SER A 352 11.83 0.31 -0.17
N VAL A 353 11.46 0.10 -1.44
CA VAL A 353 11.26 -1.23 -2.03
C VAL A 353 12.51 -2.11 -1.84
N SER A 354 13.70 -1.54 -2.10
CA SER A 354 14.98 -2.24 -1.93
C SER A 354 15.25 -2.60 -0.46
N ASP A 355 14.97 -1.69 0.47
CA ASP A 355 15.20 -1.93 1.89
C ASP A 355 14.22 -2.94 2.50
N ARG A 356 12.96 -2.95 2.05
CA ARG A 356 11.98 -4.01 2.37
C ARG A 356 12.51 -5.38 1.96
N ALA A 357 13.05 -5.50 0.74
CA ALA A 357 13.63 -6.74 0.23
C ALA A 357 14.82 -7.21 1.07
N LYS A 358 15.75 -6.29 1.33
CA LYS A 358 16.96 -6.54 2.13
C LYS A 358 16.61 -6.96 3.57
N LEU A 359 15.66 -6.28 4.21
CA LEU A 359 15.21 -6.64 5.56
C LEU A 359 14.51 -8.01 5.57
N GLY A 360 13.67 -8.31 4.58
CA GLY A 360 13.08 -9.64 4.42
C GLY A 360 14.15 -10.74 4.33
N LEU A 361 15.18 -10.53 3.51
CA LEU A 361 16.33 -11.43 3.37
C LEU A 361 17.07 -11.63 4.70
N LEU A 362 17.30 -10.53 5.43
CA LEU A 362 17.94 -10.56 6.74
C LEU A 362 17.14 -11.41 7.74
N MET A 363 15.84 -11.14 7.87
CA MET A 363 14.95 -11.87 8.78
C MET A 363 14.87 -13.36 8.43
N ALA A 364 14.71 -13.67 7.14
CA ALA A 364 14.67 -15.04 6.64
C ALA A 364 15.95 -15.81 6.99
N GLY A 365 17.11 -15.17 6.83
CA GLY A 365 18.38 -15.77 7.20
C GLY A 365 18.57 -15.91 8.71
N MET A 366 18.07 -14.98 9.52
CA MET A 366 18.12 -15.06 10.98
C MET A 366 17.23 -16.18 11.55
N GLU A 367 16.12 -16.48 10.88
CA GLU A 367 15.27 -17.63 11.19
C GLU A 367 15.81 -18.96 10.63
N GLY A 368 16.96 -18.94 9.94
CA GLY A 368 17.58 -20.14 9.38
C GLY A 368 16.82 -20.71 8.18
N LEU A 369 15.95 -19.91 7.54
CA LEU A 369 15.16 -20.32 6.38
C LEU A 369 16.02 -20.41 5.12
N LEU A 370 17.15 -19.72 5.10
CA LEU A 370 18.04 -19.65 3.95
C LEU A 370 19.20 -20.64 4.11
N GLY A 371 19.50 -21.37 3.02
CA GLY A 371 20.63 -22.30 2.96
C GLY A 371 21.99 -21.58 3.04
N ALA A 372 23.06 -22.37 3.16
CA ALA A 372 24.42 -21.85 3.10
C ALA A 372 24.90 -21.67 1.65
N ASP A 373 25.65 -20.60 1.42
CA ASP A 373 26.35 -20.18 0.19
C ASP A 373 25.53 -20.21 -1.13
N GLY A 374 25.36 -19.02 -1.73
CA GLY A 374 24.82 -18.92 -3.08
C GLY A 374 23.30 -18.95 -3.18
N THR A 375 22.58 -18.99 -2.04
CA THR A 375 21.11 -18.98 -1.98
C THR A 375 20.55 -17.88 -2.85
N GLN A 376 19.80 -18.28 -3.86
CA GLN A 376 19.16 -17.40 -4.82
C GLN A 376 17.70 -17.22 -4.42
N ILE A 377 17.28 -15.97 -4.31
CA ILE A 377 15.92 -15.62 -3.92
C ILE A 377 15.36 -14.70 -5.00
N VAL A 378 14.16 -15.05 -5.46
CA VAL A 378 13.34 -14.14 -6.25
C VAL A 378 12.31 -13.51 -5.31
N THR A 379 12.33 -12.20 -5.23
CA THR A 379 11.49 -11.41 -4.34
C THR A 379 10.49 -10.61 -5.14
N ILE A 380 9.23 -10.65 -4.73
CA ILE A 380 8.13 -9.86 -5.29
C ILE A 380 7.67 -8.89 -4.22
N ILE A 381 7.57 -7.61 -4.57
CA ILE A 381 7.38 -6.54 -3.60
C ILE A 381 6.23 -5.66 -4.05
N ALA A 382 5.38 -5.28 -3.09
CA ALA A 382 4.41 -4.22 -3.26
C ALA A 382 4.98 -2.89 -2.75
N SER A 383 5.21 -1.93 -3.66
CA SER A 383 5.77 -0.62 -3.29
C SER A 383 4.82 0.20 -2.42
N ASP A 384 3.52 0.13 -2.71
CA ASP A 384 2.40 0.70 -1.95
C ASP A 384 1.95 -0.19 -0.78
N GLY A 385 2.56 -1.37 -0.62
CA GLY A 385 2.18 -2.37 0.37
C GLY A 385 1.02 -3.29 -0.04
N ARG A 386 0.36 -3.06 -1.18
CA ARG A 386 -0.81 -3.81 -1.65
C ARG A 386 -0.61 -4.45 -3.02
N THR A 387 -0.14 -3.69 -3.98
CA THR A 387 0.00 -4.07 -5.39
C THR A 387 1.43 -4.51 -5.67
N LEU A 388 1.65 -5.78 -5.99
CA LEU A 388 2.96 -6.28 -6.41
C LEU A 388 3.31 -5.67 -7.77
N ASP A 389 4.41 -4.92 -7.80
CA ASP A 389 4.84 -4.14 -8.96
C ASP A 389 6.34 -4.27 -9.27
N SER A 390 7.07 -5.02 -8.44
CA SER A 390 8.53 -5.13 -8.50
C SER A 390 8.98 -6.57 -8.28
N ILE A 391 9.81 -7.08 -9.20
CA ILE A 391 10.51 -8.37 -9.04
C ILE A 391 12.00 -8.10 -8.90
N GLN A 392 12.62 -8.66 -7.88
CA GLN A 392 14.05 -8.55 -7.61
C GLN A 392 14.68 -9.92 -7.45
N TRP A 393 15.78 -10.17 -8.15
CA TRP A 393 16.63 -11.32 -7.88
C TRP A 393 17.78 -10.90 -6.95
N MET A 394 17.96 -11.66 -5.88
CA MET A 394 19.03 -11.45 -4.91
C MET A 394 19.80 -12.75 -4.68
N ARG A 395 21.12 -12.62 -4.55
CA ARG A 395 22.00 -13.70 -4.10
C ARG A 395 22.53 -13.37 -2.72
N ALA A 396 22.33 -14.26 -1.76
CA ALA A 396 22.90 -14.10 -0.42
C ALA A 396 24.43 -14.16 -0.49
N GLN A 397 25.10 -13.01 -0.34
CA GLN A 397 26.57 -12.92 -0.41
C GLN A 397 27.27 -13.21 0.93
N SER A 398 28.57 -13.48 0.84
CA SER A 398 29.47 -13.96 1.91
C SER A 398 29.54 -13.13 3.21
N PRO A 399 29.36 -11.80 3.25
CA PRO A 399 29.35 -11.07 4.53
C PRO A 399 28.08 -11.33 5.34
N LEU A 400 26.92 -11.35 4.68
CA LEU A 400 25.63 -11.68 5.28
C LEU A 400 25.65 -13.09 5.87
N ARG A 401 26.30 -14.04 5.19
CA ARG A 401 26.48 -15.44 5.66
C ARG A 401 26.92 -15.58 7.11
N TRP A 402 27.87 -14.76 7.57
CA TRP A 402 28.34 -14.89 8.95
C TRP A 402 27.21 -14.61 9.94
N LEU A 403 26.35 -13.65 9.64
CA LEU A 403 25.15 -13.35 10.41
C LEU A 403 24.11 -14.46 10.29
N LEU A 404 23.98 -15.09 9.10
CA LEU A 404 22.99 -16.13 8.81
C LEU A 404 23.38 -17.56 9.26
N ARG A 405 24.56 -17.79 9.88
CA ARG A 405 24.88 -19.12 10.44
C ARG A 405 24.00 -19.37 11.68
N ALA A 406 22.85 -20.01 11.41
CA ALA A 406 21.69 -20.23 12.28
C ALA A 406 21.96 -20.75 13.70
N ASN A 407 23.13 -21.36 13.95
CA ASN A 407 23.48 -21.90 15.28
C ASN A 407 24.39 -21.01 16.14
N ILE A 408 25.13 -20.06 15.56
CA ILE A 408 26.07 -19.24 16.33
C ILE A 408 25.37 -18.02 16.91
N HIS A 409 24.50 -17.36 16.13
CA HIS A 409 23.93 -16.07 16.51
C HIS A 409 22.57 -16.13 17.22
N ARG A 410 21.74 -17.19 17.02
CA ARG A 410 20.54 -17.42 17.85
C ARG A 410 20.86 -17.44 19.35
N LYS A 411 22.07 -17.88 19.73
CA LYS A 411 22.56 -17.88 21.11
C LYS A 411 23.26 -16.58 21.53
N LEU A 412 23.65 -15.71 20.58
CA LEU A 412 24.45 -14.50 20.86
C LEU A 412 23.64 -13.21 20.87
N ILE A 413 22.65 -13.06 19.99
CA ILE A 413 21.82 -11.85 19.87
C ILE A 413 20.40 -12.28 19.48
N ARG A 414 19.39 -11.88 20.24
CA ARG A 414 17.98 -12.14 19.90
C ARG A 414 17.60 -11.38 18.63
N SER A 415 16.88 -12.02 17.71
CA SER A 415 16.45 -11.40 16.44
C SER A 415 15.66 -10.12 16.66
N GLY A 416 14.73 -10.14 17.62
CA GLY A 416 13.96 -8.95 18.02
C GLY A 416 14.83 -7.77 18.47
N VAL A 417 16.01 -8.00 19.08
CA VAL A 417 16.90 -6.90 19.52
C VAL A 417 17.56 -6.23 18.33
N LEU A 418 18.07 -7.01 17.35
CA LEU A 418 18.66 -6.44 16.14
C LEU A 418 17.61 -5.70 15.31
N LEU A 419 16.42 -6.29 15.12
CA LEU A 419 15.33 -5.65 14.39
C LEU A 419 14.89 -4.34 15.06
N ARG A 420 14.81 -4.33 16.39
CA ARG A 420 14.47 -3.13 17.15
C ARG A 420 15.54 -2.04 17.04
N VAL A 421 16.83 -2.41 17.08
CA VAL A 421 17.91 -1.45 16.83
C VAL A 421 17.86 -0.90 15.40
N LEU A 422 17.58 -1.74 14.39
CA LEU A 422 17.43 -1.30 13.01
C LEU A 422 16.23 -0.36 12.83
N THR A 423 15.12 -0.64 13.52
CA THR A 423 13.93 0.21 13.56
C THR A 423 14.29 1.60 14.10
N ILE A 424 14.93 1.67 15.27
CA ILE A 424 15.37 2.95 15.86
C ILE A 424 16.41 3.64 14.96
N ALA A 425 17.35 2.90 14.38
CA ALA A 425 18.35 3.42 13.46
C ALA A 425 17.72 4.05 12.21
N HIS A 426 16.62 3.49 11.72
CA HIS A 426 15.85 4.05 10.61
C HIS A 426 15.11 5.32 11.01
N GLU A 427 14.48 5.38 12.19
CA GLU A 427 13.89 6.63 12.70
C GLU A 427 14.96 7.71 12.82
N LEU A 428 16.13 7.39 13.38
CA LEU A 428 17.28 8.32 13.47
C LEU A 428 17.79 8.79 12.10
N ALA A 429 17.69 7.97 11.07
CA ALA A 429 18.11 8.30 9.71
C ALA A 429 17.09 9.19 8.96
N VAL A 430 15.80 8.91 9.12
CA VAL A 430 14.71 9.56 8.36
C VAL A 430 14.15 10.77 9.10
N GLU A 431 13.63 10.56 10.31
CA GLU A 431 13.07 11.59 11.20
C GLU A 431 14.19 12.36 11.90
N GLY A 432 15.17 11.60 12.40
CA GLY A 432 16.26 12.10 13.21
C GLY A 432 15.78 12.76 14.49
N ARG A 433 16.40 13.88 14.86
CA ARG A 433 15.98 14.75 15.95
C ARG A 433 15.80 16.15 15.40
N GLU A 434 14.68 16.80 15.75
CA GLU A 434 14.33 18.12 15.20
C GLU A 434 14.34 18.15 13.65
N GLY A 435 13.98 17.02 13.03
CA GLY A 435 13.93 16.85 11.58
C GLY A 435 15.30 16.62 10.89
N ARG A 436 16.38 16.49 11.66
CA ARG A 436 17.75 16.29 11.14
C ARG A 436 18.28 14.90 11.46
N PRO A 437 18.83 14.16 10.48
CA PRO A 437 19.39 12.83 10.72
C PRO A 437 20.48 12.86 11.77
N VAL A 438 20.40 11.92 12.71
CA VAL A 438 21.38 11.80 13.79
C VAL A 438 22.27 10.60 13.51
N GLY A 439 23.55 10.85 13.34
CA GLY A 439 24.52 9.76 13.22
C GLY A 439 24.63 9.03 14.56
N THR A 440 24.69 7.71 14.54
CA THR A 440 24.68 6.92 15.79
C THR A 440 25.41 5.61 15.61
N LEU A 441 26.00 5.09 16.68
CA LEU A 441 26.63 3.78 16.73
C LEU A 441 25.94 2.95 17.81
N PHE A 442 25.45 1.77 17.45
CA PHE A 442 25.00 0.74 18.39
C PHE A 442 25.93 -0.45 18.31
N VAL A 443 26.37 -1.00 19.44
CA VAL A 443 27.09 -2.27 19.52
C VAL A 443 26.25 -3.26 20.31
N ILE A 444 25.94 -4.40 19.71
CA ILE A 444 24.95 -5.36 20.20
C ILE A 444 25.64 -6.70 20.52
N GLY A 445 25.49 -7.17 21.75
CA GLY A 445 26.02 -8.46 22.20
C GLY A 445 27.50 -8.42 22.61
N ASP A 446 28.02 -9.58 23.02
CA ASP A 446 29.39 -9.79 23.54
C ASP A 446 29.89 -8.69 24.50
N THR A 447 28.99 -8.18 25.34
CA THR A 447 29.17 -6.93 26.10
C THR A 447 30.36 -6.99 27.05
N ASN A 448 30.67 -8.16 27.61
CA ASN A 448 31.82 -8.35 28.50
C ASN A 448 33.16 -8.13 27.79
N THR A 449 33.26 -8.58 26.53
CA THR A 449 34.47 -8.38 25.71
C THR A 449 34.52 -6.96 25.19
N VAL A 450 33.40 -6.41 24.72
CA VAL A 450 33.28 -5.01 24.27
C VAL A 450 33.71 -4.03 25.37
N ARG A 451 33.34 -4.30 26.63
CA ARG A 451 33.69 -3.45 27.78
C ARG A 451 35.21 -3.25 27.95
N LYS A 452 36.04 -4.20 27.53
CA LYS A 452 37.51 -4.09 27.60
C LYS A 452 38.08 -3.02 26.67
N TYR A 453 37.31 -2.62 25.66
CA TYR A 453 37.65 -1.62 24.65
C TYR A 453 36.80 -0.34 24.79
N ALA A 454 35.97 -0.28 25.83
CA ALA A 454 34.98 0.77 26.02
C ALA A 454 35.46 1.79 27.06
N GLN A 455 35.49 3.05 26.67
CA GLN A 455 35.77 4.17 27.55
C GLN A 455 34.56 5.10 27.58
N GLN A 456 34.02 5.31 28.77
CA GLN A 456 32.87 6.19 28.95
C GLN A 456 33.34 7.65 28.86
N MET A 457 32.78 8.44 27.92
CA MET A 457 33.19 9.84 27.71
C MET A 457 32.39 10.84 28.53
N VAL A 458 31.11 10.55 28.75
CA VAL A 458 30.16 11.38 29.51
C VAL A 458 29.49 10.55 30.60
N LEU A 459 28.79 11.15 31.56
CA LEU A 459 28.01 10.35 32.51
C LEU A 459 27.02 9.45 31.77
N ASN A 460 27.02 8.15 32.10
CA ASN A 460 26.15 7.19 31.44
C ASN A 460 24.70 7.39 31.91
N PRO A 461 23.78 7.83 31.03
CA PRO A 461 22.41 8.12 31.42
C PRO A 461 21.60 6.86 31.76
N PHE A 462 22.05 5.67 31.35
CA PHE A 462 21.37 4.39 31.65
C PHE A 462 21.88 3.74 32.95
N LYS A 463 22.85 4.34 33.63
CA LYS A 463 23.41 3.81 34.88
C LYS A 463 22.43 4.10 36.03
N GLY A 464 22.21 3.12 36.91
CA GLY A 464 21.31 3.25 38.07
C GLY A 464 19.86 2.83 37.79
N PHE A 465 19.46 2.75 36.53
CA PHE A 465 18.13 2.28 36.15
C PHE A 465 18.05 0.74 36.08
N SER A 466 16.87 0.21 36.39
CA SER A 466 16.60 -1.23 36.31
C SER A 466 16.72 -1.73 34.86
N ARG A 467 17.03 -3.02 34.67
CA ARG A 467 17.14 -3.61 33.33
C ARG A 467 15.85 -3.49 32.51
N LYS A 468 14.70 -3.53 33.17
CA LYS A 468 13.38 -3.42 32.53
C LYS A 468 13.20 -2.04 31.90
N LEU A 469 13.49 -0.97 32.63
CA LEU A 469 13.33 0.41 32.15
C LEU A 469 14.28 0.81 31.02
N ARG A 470 15.40 0.09 30.88
CA ARG A 470 16.41 0.34 29.85
C ARG A 470 16.48 -0.74 28.79
N ASN A 471 15.40 -1.49 28.57
CA ASN A 471 15.37 -2.49 27.51
C ASN A 471 14.90 -1.87 26.19
N ILE A 472 15.71 -2.01 25.14
CA ILE A 472 15.42 -1.44 23.82
C ILE A 472 14.15 -2.00 23.17
N LEU A 473 13.74 -3.21 23.58
CA LEU A 473 12.52 -3.87 23.12
C LEU A 473 11.25 -3.16 23.60
N ASP A 474 11.34 -2.35 24.65
CA ASP A 474 10.24 -1.50 25.09
C ASP A 474 10.09 -0.31 24.11
N PRO A 475 8.92 -0.12 23.49
CA PRO A 475 8.67 1.03 22.62
C PRO A 475 8.89 2.38 23.30
N SER A 476 8.63 2.49 24.61
CA SER A 476 8.69 3.76 25.36
C SER A 476 10.09 4.37 25.45
N ILE A 477 11.15 3.57 25.29
CA ILE A 477 12.52 4.05 25.37
C ILE A 477 13.00 4.74 24.09
N THR A 478 12.25 4.65 22.98
CA THR A 478 12.65 5.20 21.66
C THR A 478 13.10 6.66 21.78
N GLU A 479 12.28 7.51 22.40
CA GLU A 479 12.57 8.94 22.50
C GLU A 479 13.80 9.21 23.38
N THR A 480 14.00 8.39 24.44
CA THR A 480 15.22 8.44 25.26
C THR A 480 16.47 8.08 24.45
N ILE A 481 16.38 7.07 23.58
CA ILE A 481 17.48 6.70 22.69
C ILE A 481 17.74 7.82 21.67
N LYS A 482 16.70 8.41 21.08
CA LYS A 482 16.84 9.55 20.14
C LYS A 482 17.49 10.75 20.82
N GLU A 483 17.12 11.06 22.05
CA GLU A 483 17.70 12.16 22.81
C GLU A 483 19.20 11.96 23.03
N PHE A 484 19.59 10.79 23.53
CA PHE A 484 21.01 10.48 23.79
C PHE A 484 21.81 10.11 22.54
N ALA A 485 21.19 9.89 21.38
CA ALA A 485 21.89 9.62 20.14
C ALA A 485 22.69 10.82 19.62
N GLN A 486 22.35 12.02 20.08
CA GLN A 486 23.03 13.27 19.73
C GLN A 486 24.42 13.40 20.36
N ILE A 487 24.70 12.67 21.45
CA ILE A 487 25.99 12.77 22.13
C ILE A 487 27.09 11.99 21.39
N ASP A 488 28.34 12.35 21.68
CA ASP A 488 29.49 11.66 21.12
C ASP A 488 29.63 10.24 21.67
N GLY A 489 30.06 9.32 20.81
CA GLY A 489 30.22 7.90 21.13
C GLY A 489 29.09 7.03 20.56
N GLY A 490 28.88 5.90 21.21
CA GLY A 490 27.85 4.93 20.84
C GLY A 490 27.17 4.29 22.03
N PHE A 491 26.14 3.51 21.73
CA PHE A 491 25.39 2.69 22.66
C PHE A 491 25.97 1.29 22.73
N ILE A 492 26.05 0.72 23.93
CA ILE A 492 26.33 -0.69 24.14
C ILE A 492 25.03 -1.35 24.59
N VAL A 493 24.58 -2.34 23.82
CA VAL A 493 23.32 -3.06 24.02
C VAL A 493 23.64 -4.54 24.25
N ARG A 494 23.08 -5.13 25.31
CA ARG A 494 23.22 -6.56 25.60
C ARG A 494 22.46 -7.40 24.56
N ALA A 495 22.79 -8.69 24.53
CA ALA A 495 22.08 -9.70 23.74
C ALA A 495 20.57 -9.79 24.04
N ASP A 496 20.15 -9.41 25.25
CA ASP A 496 18.77 -9.44 25.73
C ASP A 496 18.00 -8.13 25.50
N GLY A 497 18.64 -7.12 24.90
CA GLY A 497 18.05 -5.81 24.62
C GLY A 497 18.32 -4.75 25.67
N THR A 498 18.91 -5.09 26.83
CA THR A 498 19.23 -4.08 27.85
C THR A 498 20.33 -3.13 27.36
N VAL A 499 20.07 -1.83 27.40
CA VAL A 499 21.05 -0.78 27.11
C VAL A 499 21.97 -0.63 28.33
N GLU A 500 23.26 -0.93 28.15
CA GLU A 500 24.27 -0.86 29.20
C GLU A 500 24.84 0.55 29.33
N SER A 501 25.09 1.21 28.20
CA SER A 501 25.63 2.56 28.17
C SER A 501 25.25 3.31 26.90
N ALA A 502 25.29 4.64 27.01
CA ALA A 502 25.33 5.58 25.89
C ALA A 502 26.51 6.53 26.10
N GLY A 503 27.00 7.14 25.01
CA GLY A 503 28.14 8.06 25.08
C GLY A 503 29.48 7.35 25.30
N THR A 504 29.61 6.12 24.82
CA THR A 504 30.79 5.28 25.01
C THR A 504 31.70 5.34 23.78
N TYR A 505 32.97 5.67 23.99
CA TYR A 505 34.02 5.57 22.98
C TYR A 505 34.58 4.15 22.91
N LEU A 506 34.84 3.68 21.70
CA LEU A 506 35.36 2.34 21.46
C LEU A 506 36.73 2.43 20.79
N SER A 507 37.75 1.93 21.50
CA SER A 507 39.14 1.93 21.07
C SER A 507 39.71 0.53 21.09
N VAL A 508 40.02 -0.01 19.91
CA VAL A 508 40.61 -1.35 19.74
C VAL A 508 42.15 -1.29 19.64
N GLY A 509 42.73 -0.08 19.68
CA GLY A 509 44.16 0.15 19.47
C GLY A 509 44.61 -0.19 18.04
N ALA A 510 45.88 0.08 17.70
CA ALA A 510 46.47 -0.14 16.37
C ALA A 510 46.62 -1.62 15.96
N ARG A 511 46.00 -2.56 16.68
CA ARG A 511 46.19 -4.02 16.49
C ARG A 511 45.39 -4.63 15.35
N SER A 512 44.52 -3.85 14.71
CA SER A 512 43.69 -4.36 13.61
C SER A 512 44.20 -3.85 12.25
N ASN A 513 44.78 -4.74 11.44
CA ASN A 513 45.04 -4.53 10.00
C ASN A 513 43.72 -4.52 9.21
N LEU A 514 42.80 -3.63 9.59
CA LEU A 514 41.42 -3.64 9.14
C LEU A 514 41.31 -2.79 7.88
N GLN A 515 41.07 -3.46 6.75
CA GLN A 515 40.69 -2.78 5.51
C GLN A 515 39.25 -2.29 5.63
N VAL A 516 39.07 -1.09 6.17
CA VAL A 516 37.79 -0.39 6.16
C VAL A 516 37.65 0.29 4.79
N PRO A 517 36.52 0.11 4.08
CA PRO A 517 36.27 0.84 2.83
C PRO A 517 36.51 2.34 2.96
N ALA A 518 37.11 2.96 1.94
CA ALA A 518 37.32 4.40 1.89
C ALA A 518 35.99 5.15 1.97
N GLY A 519 35.98 6.33 2.60
CA GLY A 519 34.78 7.17 2.77
C GLY A 519 33.96 6.90 4.04
N LEU A 520 34.39 5.99 4.92
CA LEU A 520 33.72 5.67 6.17
C LEU A 520 34.21 6.54 7.35
N GLY A 521 33.28 7.29 7.97
CA GLY A 521 33.56 8.18 9.11
C GLY A 521 34.02 7.47 10.39
N ALA A 522 34.33 8.24 11.45
CA ALA A 522 34.87 7.72 12.71
C ALA A 522 34.01 6.58 13.32
N ARG A 523 32.68 6.75 13.39
CA ARG A 523 31.76 5.71 13.92
C ARG A 523 31.79 4.40 13.13
N HIS A 524 31.95 4.46 11.81
CA HIS A 524 32.08 3.26 10.97
C HIS A 524 33.41 2.55 11.21
N ARG A 525 34.51 3.30 11.37
CA ARG A 525 35.82 2.72 11.73
C ARG A 525 35.77 2.07 13.11
N SER A 526 35.16 2.70 14.11
CA SER A 526 34.95 2.11 15.44
C SER A 526 34.10 0.83 15.36
N ALA A 527 33.02 0.83 14.57
CA ALA A 527 32.18 -0.35 14.35
C ALA A 527 32.95 -1.52 13.71
N ALA A 528 33.72 -1.24 12.66
CA ALA A 528 34.53 -2.26 12.00
C ALA A 528 35.62 -2.80 12.95
N ALA A 529 36.31 -1.92 13.67
CA ALA A 529 37.34 -2.31 14.63
C ALA A 529 36.76 -3.18 15.75
N ILE A 530 35.70 -2.73 16.44
CA ILE A 530 35.15 -3.45 17.60
C ILE A 530 34.59 -4.81 17.21
N THR A 531 33.92 -4.91 16.05
CA THR A 531 33.34 -6.17 15.58
C THR A 531 34.39 -7.15 15.04
N SER A 532 35.63 -6.74 14.82
CA SER A 532 36.72 -7.66 14.41
C SER A 532 37.36 -8.42 15.56
N VAL A 533 37.33 -7.84 16.77
CA VAL A 533 37.92 -8.40 17.98
C VAL A 533 36.87 -8.92 18.97
N THR A 534 35.58 -8.78 18.64
CA THR A 534 34.46 -9.28 19.44
C THR A 534 33.49 -10.08 18.58
N ARG A 535 32.56 -10.79 19.22
CA ARG A 535 31.42 -11.46 18.56
C ARG A 535 30.18 -10.56 18.47
N ALA A 536 30.33 -9.27 18.78
CA ALA A 536 29.24 -8.30 18.71
C ALA A 536 28.89 -7.94 17.26
N LEU A 537 27.68 -7.42 17.07
CA LEU A 537 27.29 -6.67 15.88
C LEU A 537 27.41 -5.18 16.16
N ALA A 538 27.62 -4.39 15.11
CA ALA A 538 27.50 -2.95 15.23
C ALA A 538 26.59 -2.38 14.15
N VAL A 539 25.67 -1.49 14.51
CA VAL A 539 24.78 -0.77 13.59
C VAL A 539 25.17 0.69 13.61
N VAL A 540 25.44 1.26 12.43
CA VAL A 540 25.90 2.64 12.27
C VAL A 540 24.92 3.41 11.40
N VAL A 541 24.43 4.54 11.89
CA VAL A 541 23.65 5.52 11.13
C VAL A 541 24.61 6.63 10.67
N SER A 542 24.61 6.92 9.38
CA SER A 542 25.32 8.07 8.81
C SER A 542 24.43 9.32 8.86
N SER A 543 24.90 10.39 9.51
CA SER A 543 24.19 11.67 9.51
C SER A 543 24.15 12.35 8.13
N SER A 544 25.20 12.17 7.32
CA SER A 544 25.30 12.81 5.99
C SER A 544 24.55 12.05 4.90
N THR A 545 24.65 10.72 4.88
CA THR A 545 24.07 9.89 3.82
C THR A 545 22.76 9.22 4.22
N ARG A 546 22.35 9.31 5.50
CA ARG A 546 21.23 8.55 6.10
C ARG A 546 21.36 7.02 6.04
N ARG A 547 22.43 6.52 5.42
CA ARG A 547 22.69 5.09 5.27
C ARG A 547 22.87 4.43 6.62
N ILE A 548 22.22 3.28 6.79
CA ILE A 548 22.36 2.42 7.96
C ILE A 548 23.26 1.26 7.56
N THR A 549 24.35 1.02 8.29
CA THR A 549 25.33 -0.02 7.97
C THR A 549 25.51 -0.96 9.17
N VAL A 550 25.37 -2.26 8.94
CA VAL A 550 25.62 -3.29 9.94
C VAL A 550 26.99 -3.89 9.70
N PHE A 551 27.80 -3.93 10.76
CA PHE A 551 29.13 -4.51 10.78
C PHE A 551 29.17 -5.79 11.61
N GLY A 552 30.05 -6.68 11.17
CA GLY A 552 30.32 -7.97 11.79
C GLY A 552 31.65 -8.52 11.33
N LYS A 553 32.47 -9.03 12.25
CA LYS A 553 33.84 -9.49 11.96
C LYS A 553 34.68 -8.43 11.22
N GLY A 554 34.45 -7.16 11.52
CA GLY A 554 35.12 -6.03 10.89
C GLY A 554 34.78 -5.78 9.42
N ARG A 555 33.70 -6.37 8.91
CA ARG A 555 33.23 -6.16 7.54
C ARG A 555 31.79 -5.65 7.56
N VAL A 556 31.40 -4.96 6.48
CA VAL A 556 30.00 -4.62 6.24
C VAL A 556 29.25 -5.91 5.90
N VAL A 557 28.23 -6.21 6.68
CA VAL A 557 27.38 -7.39 6.56
C VAL A 557 26.10 -7.06 5.78
N PHE A 558 25.59 -5.86 6.01
CA PHE A 558 24.27 -5.42 5.54
C PHE A 558 24.20 -3.89 5.52
N SER A 559 23.43 -3.30 4.61
CA SER A 559 23.17 -1.87 4.61
C SER A 559 21.81 -1.51 4.05
N LEU A 560 21.17 -0.53 4.66
CA LEU A 560 19.91 0.09 4.23
C LEU A 560 20.16 1.52 3.79
N GLU A 561 19.37 1.99 2.83
CA GLU A 561 19.41 3.34 2.30
C GLU A 561 18.00 3.97 2.42
N PRO A 562 17.64 4.42 3.64
CA PRO A 562 16.32 4.98 3.90
C PRO A 562 16.05 6.19 3.01
N THR A 563 14.89 6.20 2.36
CA THR A 563 14.39 7.31 1.54
C THR A 563 13.37 8.12 2.34
N LYS A 564 13.32 9.45 2.19
CA LYS A 564 12.23 10.24 2.76
C LYS A 564 10.96 10.00 1.92
N GLY A 565 9.80 9.87 2.57
CA GLY A 565 8.51 9.57 1.92
C GLY A 565 8.10 10.51 0.77
N ALA A 566 8.73 11.70 0.65
CA ALA A 566 8.49 12.66 -0.43
C ALA A 566 9.07 12.24 -1.81
N ASP A 567 9.99 11.29 -1.89
CA ASP A 567 10.53 10.80 -3.17
C ASP A 567 9.60 9.78 -3.87
N ARG A 568 8.37 9.58 -3.35
CA ARG A 568 7.37 8.65 -3.90
C ARG A 568 6.46 9.24 -4.99
N VAL A 569 6.56 10.53 -5.31
CA VAL A 569 5.76 11.18 -6.36
C VAL A 569 6.69 11.70 -7.45
N GLY A 570 7.05 10.82 -8.38
CA GLY A 570 7.94 11.14 -9.48
C GLY A 570 7.81 10.15 -10.62
N LEU A 571 6.58 9.93 -11.09
CA LEU A 571 6.29 9.38 -12.42
C LEU A 571 5.15 10.18 -13.06
#